data_AF-A0A0P0A036-F1
#
_entry.id   AF-A0A0P0A036-F1
#
_cell.length_a   1.000
_cell.length_b   1.000
_cell.length_c   1.000
_cell.angle_alpha   90.00
_cell.angle_beta   90.00
_cell.angle_gamma   90.00
#
_symmetry.space_group_name_H-M   'P 1'
#
loop_
_entity.id
_entity.type
_entity.pdbx_description
1 polymer ?
#
loop_
_entity_poly.entity_id
_entity_poly.type
_entity_poly.pdbx_seq_one_letter_code
_entity_poly.pdbx_strand_id
1 'polypeptide(L)'
;IFIAFCINMAGAPLKDSELWGLPKWIIDIFLVTGFAMIMLTAMIGQLSTQVDASHCMLDYINSYFAVFTFYTAMAIEFSGLMHVSYFIQMVVGYAAGKPIESNEPPKTGIQLAFFWLRVVVSAASLCFCLAVTLEALFNGQTTMWEGVPNAVAVILFFLLMSVVGLLEGMQIAFFAVAKLEKSERGSAPFAMRTCELLFRGSGHNL
;
A
#
# COMPACT_ATOMS: atom_id res chain seq x y z
N ILE A 1 -4.21 3.44 -4.12
CA ILE A 1 -5.35 2.79 -4.82
C ILE A 1 -6.21 3.79 -5.59
N PHE A 2 -6.80 4.82 -4.95
CA PHE A 2 -7.63 5.83 -5.67
C PHE A 2 -6.86 6.56 -6.80
N ILE A 3 -5.61 6.95 -6.53
CA ILE A 3 -4.71 7.55 -7.54
C ILE A 3 -4.48 6.58 -8.71
N ALA A 4 -4.20 5.30 -8.44
CA ALA A 4 -4.00 4.30 -9.49
C ALA A 4 -5.27 4.09 -10.33
N PHE A 5 -6.46 4.15 -9.72
CA PHE A 5 -7.73 4.09 -10.45
C PHE A 5 -7.95 5.31 -11.35
N CYS A 6 -7.75 6.53 -10.83
CA CYS A 6 -7.86 7.75 -11.62
C CYS A 6 -6.86 7.80 -12.77
N ILE A 7 -5.62 7.37 -12.53
CA ILE A 7 -4.57 7.33 -13.55
C ILE A 7 -4.86 6.23 -14.59
N ASN A 8 -5.40 5.07 -14.19
CA ASN A 8 -5.86 4.05 -15.14
C ASN A 8 -6.98 4.58 -16.04
N MET A 9 -7.94 5.30 -15.48
CA MET A 9 -8.99 5.94 -16.27
C MET A 9 -8.44 7.02 -17.21
N ALA A 10 -7.43 7.79 -16.79
CA ALA A 10 -6.81 8.81 -17.62
C ALA A 10 -5.98 8.22 -18.77
N GLY A 11 -5.41 7.03 -18.60
CA GLY A 11 -4.61 6.34 -19.61
C GLY A 11 -5.39 5.40 -20.53
N ALA A 12 -6.69 5.19 -20.29
CA ALA A 12 -7.50 4.28 -21.09
C ALA A 12 -7.79 4.88 -22.49
N PRO A 13 -7.56 4.13 -23.58
CA PRO A 13 -7.81 4.61 -24.93
C PRO A 13 -9.31 4.81 -25.19
N LEU A 14 -9.66 5.78 -26.03
CA LEU A 14 -11.03 5.94 -26.52
C LEU A 14 -11.40 4.75 -27.42
N LYS A 15 -12.69 4.37 -27.42
CA LYS A 15 -13.18 3.32 -28.31
C LYS A 15 -12.82 3.68 -29.76
N ASP A 16 -12.16 2.74 -30.44
CA ASP A 16 -11.76 2.80 -31.84
C ASP A 16 -10.66 3.83 -32.21
N SER A 17 -9.85 4.29 -31.25
CA SER A 17 -8.69 5.14 -31.57
C SER A 17 -7.45 4.31 -31.91
N GLU A 18 -6.89 4.49 -33.11
CA GLU A 18 -5.56 3.97 -33.45
C GLU A 18 -4.46 4.80 -32.77
N LEU A 19 -3.80 4.20 -31.77
CA LEU A 19 -2.67 4.82 -31.08
C LEU A 19 -1.37 4.48 -31.81
N TRP A 20 -0.83 5.49 -32.51
CA TRP A 20 0.55 5.54 -33.01
C TRP A 20 0.97 4.35 -33.89
N GLY A 21 0.02 3.69 -34.57
CA GLY A 21 0.28 2.52 -35.40
C GLY A 21 0.75 1.27 -34.61
N LEU A 22 0.55 1.26 -33.29
CA LEU A 22 0.94 0.12 -32.45
C LEU A 22 0.01 -1.08 -32.69
N PRO A 23 0.55 -2.31 -32.67
CA PRO A 23 -0.26 -3.52 -32.75
C PRO A 23 -1.34 -3.56 -31.65
N LYS A 24 -2.57 -3.96 -32.02
CA LYS A 24 -3.72 -3.97 -31.12
C LYS A 24 -3.48 -4.74 -29.82
N TRP A 25 -2.77 -5.87 -29.89
CA TRP A 25 -2.43 -6.67 -28.71
C TRP A 25 -1.53 -5.94 -27.69
N ILE A 26 -0.66 -5.02 -28.13
CA ILE A 26 0.17 -4.21 -27.23
C ILE A 26 -0.68 -3.14 -26.55
N ILE A 27 -1.57 -2.48 -27.30
CA ILE A 27 -2.50 -1.48 -26.76
C ILE A 27 -3.44 -2.14 -25.73
N ASP A 28 -3.97 -3.31 -26.04
CA ASP A 28 -4.88 -4.04 -25.17
C ASP A 28 -4.18 -4.44 -23.85
N ILE A 29 -2.98 -5.02 -23.93
CA ILE A 29 -2.23 -5.43 -22.73
C ILE A 29 -1.76 -4.24 -21.91
N PHE A 30 -1.21 -3.18 -22.51
CA PHE A 30 -0.58 -2.10 -21.74
C PHE A 30 -1.53 -0.98 -21.33
N LEU A 31 -2.45 -0.58 -22.21
CA LEU A 31 -3.31 0.58 -22.01
C LEU A 31 -4.73 0.20 -21.58
N VAL A 32 -5.32 -0.86 -22.17
CA VAL A 32 -6.70 -1.28 -21.83
C VAL A 32 -6.74 -1.98 -20.47
N THR A 33 -5.77 -2.85 -20.15
CA THR A 33 -5.69 -3.40 -18.77
C THR A 33 -5.19 -2.39 -17.74
N GLY A 34 -4.60 -1.28 -18.20
CA GLY A 34 -4.00 -0.27 -17.33
C GLY A 34 -2.62 -0.63 -16.77
N PHE A 35 -2.01 -1.73 -17.23
CA PHE A 35 -0.71 -2.18 -16.75
C PHE A 35 0.40 -1.12 -16.85
N ALA A 36 0.48 -0.38 -17.96
CA ALA A 36 1.47 0.68 -18.15
C ALA A 36 1.33 1.79 -17.11
N MET A 37 0.09 2.20 -16.82
CA MET A 37 -0.21 3.26 -15.88
C MET A 37 0.05 2.84 -14.43
N ILE A 38 -0.23 1.58 -14.10
CA ILE A 38 0.10 0.98 -12.80
C ILE A 38 1.62 0.98 -12.61
N MET A 39 2.39 0.54 -13.61
CA MET A 39 3.86 0.52 -13.54
C MET A 39 4.45 1.92 -13.43
N LEU A 40 3.94 2.89 -14.20
CA LEU A 40 4.35 4.28 -14.09
C LEU A 40 4.12 4.82 -12.67
N THR A 41 2.93 4.58 -12.12
CA THR A 41 2.57 5.05 -10.79
C THR A 41 3.42 4.40 -9.71
N ALA A 42 3.62 3.08 -9.79
CA ALA A 42 4.40 2.33 -8.81
C ALA A 42 5.88 2.70 -8.84
N MET A 43 6.51 2.70 -10.02
CA MET A 43 7.96 2.91 -10.14
C MET A 43 8.36 4.38 -10.00
N ILE A 44 7.66 5.29 -10.68
CA ILE A 44 8.02 6.72 -10.70
C ILE A 44 7.34 7.46 -9.54
N GLY A 45 6.05 7.21 -9.35
CA GLY A 45 5.26 7.96 -8.37
C GLY A 45 5.52 7.54 -6.92
N GLN A 46 5.48 6.24 -6.65
CA GLN A 46 5.48 5.72 -5.27
C GLN A 46 6.88 5.30 -4.79
N LEU A 47 7.59 4.45 -5.54
CA LEU A 47 8.82 3.83 -5.04
C LEU A 47 9.95 4.85 -4.88
N SER A 48 10.24 5.64 -5.92
CA SER A 48 11.32 6.64 -5.89
C SER A 48 11.11 7.68 -4.78
N THR A 49 9.87 8.16 -4.61
CA THR A 49 9.55 9.16 -3.58
C THR A 49 9.64 8.60 -2.17
N GLN A 50 9.24 7.34 -1.96
CA GLN A 50 9.40 6.67 -0.66
C GLN A 50 10.88 6.49 -0.31
N VAL A 51 11.71 6.10 -1.26
CA VAL A 51 13.16 5.93 -1.04
C VAL A 51 13.81 7.28 -0.72
N ASP A 52 13.54 8.32 -1.50
CA ASP A 52 14.11 9.66 -1.26
C ASP A 52 13.66 10.24 0.09
N ALA A 53 12.36 10.14 0.42
CA ALA A 53 11.81 10.60 1.70
C ALA A 53 12.41 9.85 2.90
N SER A 54 12.80 8.59 2.71
CA SER A 54 13.34 7.75 3.78
C SER A 54 14.81 8.03 4.12
N HIS A 55 15.57 8.59 3.16
CA HIS A 55 16.97 8.92 3.30
C HIS A 55 17.19 10.41 3.65
N CYS A 56 16.48 11.31 2.95
CA CYS A 56 16.64 12.75 3.09
C CYS A 56 15.28 13.42 3.36
N MET A 57 14.60 13.03 4.44
CA MET A 57 13.25 13.50 4.78
C MET A 57 13.10 15.03 4.77
N LEU A 58 14.07 15.76 5.35
CA LEU A 58 14.02 17.22 5.43
C LEU A 58 14.18 17.87 4.04
N ASP A 59 15.10 17.37 3.22
CA ASP A 59 15.31 17.87 1.86
C ASP A 59 14.13 17.53 0.95
N TYR A 60 13.51 16.36 1.14
CA TYR A 60 12.32 15.94 0.42
C TYR A 60 11.12 16.87 0.70
N ILE A 61 10.99 17.36 1.94
CA ILE A 61 9.92 18.29 2.34
C ILE A 61 10.28 19.75 2.00
N ASN A 62 11.52 20.07 1.62
CA ASN A 62 11.99 21.44 1.36
C ASN A 62 11.51 22.05 0.03
N SER A 63 10.24 21.84 -0.32
CA SER A 63 9.56 22.45 -1.46
C SER A 63 8.12 22.78 -1.08
N TYR A 64 7.60 23.93 -1.53
CA TYR A 64 6.23 24.35 -1.23
C TYR A 64 5.18 23.29 -1.60
N PHE A 65 5.39 22.55 -2.68
CA PHE A 65 4.49 21.48 -3.08
C PHE A 65 4.55 20.29 -2.12
N ALA A 66 5.75 19.89 -1.68
CA ALA A 66 5.93 18.82 -0.72
C ALA A 66 5.33 19.16 0.65
N VAL A 67 5.54 20.40 1.13
CA VAL A 67 4.91 20.92 2.36
C VAL A 67 3.38 20.90 2.26
N PHE A 68 2.82 21.30 1.13
CA PHE A 68 1.37 21.21 0.90
C PHE A 68 0.86 19.77 1.01
N THR A 69 1.54 18.81 0.37
CA THR A 69 1.16 17.40 0.46
C THR A 69 1.29 16.85 1.88
N PHE A 70 2.30 17.30 2.64
CA PHE A 70 2.48 16.96 4.04
C PHE A 70 1.32 17.46 4.92
N TYR A 71 0.93 18.73 4.80
CA TYR A 71 -0.23 19.26 5.54
C TYR A 71 -1.53 18.54 5.16
N THR A 72 -1.69 18.17 3.88
CA THR A 72 -2.83 17.37 3.42
C THR A 72 -2.83 15.99 4.08
N ALA A 73 -1.67 15.33 4.16
CA ALA A 73 -1.52 14.05 4.85
C ALA A 73 -1.84 14.16 6.34
N MET A 74 -1.37 15.22 7.03
CA MET A 74 -1.72 15.46 8.43
C MET A 74 -3.22 15.71 8.62
N ALA A 75 -3.88 16.41 7.71
CA ALA A 75 -5.33 16.63 7.77
C ALA A 75 -6.10 15.30 7.62
N ILE A 76 -5.67 14.42 6.71
CA ILE A 76 -6.22 13.07 6.56
C ILE A 76 -5.97 12.24 7.82
N GLU A 77 -4.78 12.31 8.40
CA GLU A 77 -4.48 11.63 9.66
C GLU A 77 -5.37 12.13 10.79
N PHE A 78 -5.55 13.45 10.92
CA PHE A 78 -6.44 14.06 11.89
C PHE A 78 -7.88 13.57 11.75
N SER A 79 -8.38 13.44 10.50
CA SER A 79 -9.73 12.96 10.20
C SER A 79 -10.04 11.55 10.75
N GLY A 80 -9.01 10.74 11.00
CA GLY A 80 -9.17 9.41 11.57
C GLY A 80 -9.42 8.30 10.55
N LEU A 81 -9.55 8.60 9.25
CA LEU A 81 -9.89 7.61 8.23
C LEU A 81 -8.92 6.43 8.14
N MET A 82 -7.66 6.62 8.53
CA MET A 82 -6.61 5.60 8.48
C MET A 82 -6.32 4.94 9.85
N HIS A 83 -7.09 5.25 10.91
CA HIS A 83 -6.74 4.84 12.27
C HIS A 83 -6.88 3.35 12.58
N VAL A 84 -7.56 2.56 11.75
CA VAL A 84 -7.65 1.10 11.92
C VAL A 84 -6.27 0.42 11.91
N SER A 85 -5.27 1.01 11.25
CA SER A 85 -3.91 0.48 11.22
C SER A 85 -3.28 0.41 12.62
N TYR A 86 -3.50 1.42 13.47
CA TYR A 86 -3.01 1.43 14.85
C TYR A 86 -3.60 0.28 15.67
N PHE A 87 -4.88 -0.04 15.46
CA PHE A 87 -5.52 -1.18 16.12
C PHE A 87 -4.89 -2.51 15.65
N ILE A 88 -4.71 -2.69 14.34
CA ILE A 88 -4.05 -3.88 13.79
C ILE A 88 -2.62 -4.00 14.33
N GLN A 89 -1.88 -2.90 14.41
CA GLN A 89 -0.53 -2.85 14.96
C GLN A 89 -0.50 -3.35 16.41
N MET A 90 -1.45 -2.91 17.25
CA MET A 90 -1.57 -3.37 18.64
C MET A 90 -1.86 -4.88 18.73
N VAL A 91 -2.77 -5.38 17.89
CA VAL A 91 -3.12 -6.81 17.84
C VAL A 91 -1.90 -7.64 17.41
N VAL A 92 -1.17 -7.20 16.39
CA VAL A 92 0.04 -7.87 15.90
C VAL A 92 1.16 -7.82 16.95
N GLY A 93 1.38 -6.67 17.59
CA GLY A 93 2.37 -6.54 18.67
C GLY A 93 2.06 -7.46 19.85
N TYR A 94 0.77 -7.57 20.22
CA TYR A 94 0.32 -8.52 21.23
C TYR A 94 0.57 -9.97 20.80
N ALA A 95 0.21 -10.34 19.56
CA ALA A 95 0.45 -11.67 19.01
C ALA A 95 1.94 -12.02 18.89
N ALA A 96 2.81 -11.03 18.63
CA ALA A 96 4.24 -11.18 18.54
C ALA A 96 4.96 -11.19 19.91
N GLY A 97 4.23 -10.99 21.01
CA GLY A 97 4.78 -10.95 22.37
C GLY A 97 5.67 -9.74 22.66
N LYS A 98 5.64 -8.71 21.80
CA LYS A 98 6.37 -7.45 21.94
C LYS A 98 5.36 -6.30 21.83
N PRO A 99 4.70 -5.92 22.93
CA PRO A 99 3.79 -4.78 22.90
C PRO A 99 4.57 -3.53 22.50
N ILE A 100 3.94 -2.69 21.68
CA ILE A 100 4.58 -1.49 21.14
C ILE A 100 4.78 -0.50 22.28
N GLU A 101 6.05 -0.19 22.58
CA GLU A 101 6.40 0.87 23.53
C GLU A 101 6.17 2.22 22.85
N SER A 102 5.14 2.93 23.31
CA SER A 102 4.85 4.29 22.86
C SER A 102 5.64 5.28 23.71
N ASN A 103 6.38 6.18 23.06
CA ASN A 103 7.06 7.30 23.73
C ASN A 103 6.10 8.44 24.11
N GLU A 104 4.83 8.37 23.68
CA GLU A 104 3.80 9.35 24.04
C GLU A 104 3.17 9.05 25.40
N PRO A 105 2.78 10.09 26.18
CA PRO A 105 2.07 9.90 27.44
C PRO A 105 0.76 9.12 27.22
N PRO A 106 0.34 8.30 28.20
CA PRO A 106 -0.87 7.50 28.08
C PRO A 106 -2.08 8.40 27.81
N LYS A 107 -2.81 8.10 26.72
CA LYS A 107 -4.02 8.83 26.32
C LYS A 107 -5.07 8.68 27.42
N THR A 108 -5.50 9.80 28.03
CA THR A 108 -6.45 9.80 29.15
C THR A 108 -7.79 10.46 28.78
N GLY A 109 -8.88 9.93 29.32
CA GLY A 109 -10.23 10.50 29.20
C GLY A 109 -10.72 10.70 27.77
N ILE A 110 -10.98 11.95 27.40
CA ILE A 110 -11.57 12.35 26.11
C ILE A 110 -10.66 11.99 24.94
N GLN A 111 -9.34 12.07 25.11
CA GLN A 111 -8.38 11.73 24.04
C GLN A 111 -8.41 10.25 23.69
N LEU A 112 -8.60 9.37 24.68
CA LEU A 112 -8.75 7.94 24.46
C LEU A 112 -10.07 7.62 23.74
N ALA A 113 -11.17 8.25 24.18
CA ALA A 113 -12.47 8.09 23.52
C ALA A 113 -12.43 8.57 22.06
N PHE A 114 -11.80 9.73 21.80
CA PHE A 114 -11.64 10.27 20.46
C PHE A 114 -10.74 9.38 19.57
N PHE A 115 -9.71 8.76 20.14
CA PHE A 115 -8.90 7.78 19.43
C PHE A 115 -9.73 6.56 19.00
N TRP A 116 -10.48 5.93 19.93
CA TRP A 116 -11.30 4.76 19.61
C TRP A 116 -12.45 5.09 18.66
N LEU A 117 -13.06 6.27 18.76
CA LEU A 117 -14.08 6.72 17.81
C LEU A 117 -13.52 6.73 16.38
N ARG A 118 -12.33 7.30 16.18
CA ARG A 118 -11.67 7.33 14.86
C ARG A 118 -11.32 5.94 14.36
N VAL A 119 -10.86 5.04 15.24
CA VAL A 119 -10.63 3.63 14.91
C VAL A 119 -11.91 2.95 14.42
N VAL A 120 -13.03 3.15 15.12
CA VAL A 120 -14.34 2.57 14.74
C VAL A 120 -14.83 3.13 13.41
N VAL A 121 -14.75 4.45 13.20
CA VAL A 121 -15.12 5.08 11.93
C VAL A 121 -14.27 4.53 10.78
N SER A 122 -12.95 4.45 10.96
CA SER A 122 -12.02 3.89 9.98
C SER A 122 -12.35 2.42 9.65
N ALA A 123 -12.60 1.59 10.67
CA ALA A 123 -12.97 0.20 10.49
C ALA A 123 -14.33 0.06 9.78
N ALA A 124 -15.32 0.89 10.11
CA ALA A 124 -16.62 0.89 9.46
C ALA A 124 -16.49 1.28 7.98
N SER A 125 -15.71 2.31 7.65
CA SER A 125 -15.44 2.69 6.27
C SER A 125 -14.74 1.58 5.49
N LEU A 126 -13.73 0.92 6.08
CA LEU A 126 -13.04 -0.21 5.46
C LEU A 126 -13.99 -1.38 5.17
N CYS A 127 -14.79 -1.79 6.16
CA CYS A 127 -15.77 -2.86 6.03
C CYS A 127 -16.84 -2.52 4.98
N PHE A 128 -17.28 -1.26 4.92
CA PHE A 128 -18.23 -0.80 3.91
C PHE A 128 -17.65 -0.88 2.50
N CYS A 129 -16.42 -0.38 2.28
CA CYS A 129 -15.75 -0.49 0.99
C CYS A 129 -15.53 -1.95 0.57
N LEU A 130 -15.16 -2.81 1.51
CA LEU A 130 -15.00 -4.24 1.26
C LEU A 130 -16.35 -4.89 0.88
N ALA A 131 -17.43 -4.56 1.58
CA ALA A 131 -18.77 -5.09 1.29
C ALA A 131 -19.24 -4.68 -0.12
N VAL A 132 -19.10 -3.40 -0.49
CA VAL A 132 -19.44 -2.92 -1.84
C VAL A 132 -18.59 -3.60 -2.92
N THR A 133 -17.30 -3.83 -2.64
CA THR A 133 -16.41 -4.54 -3.58
C THR A 133 -16.83 -6.00 -3.77
N LEU A 134 -17.19 -6.70 -2.68
CA LEU A 134 -17.69 -8.07 -2.74
C LEU A 134 -19.03 -8.15 -3.47
N GLU A 135 -19.95 -7.21 -3.21
CA GLU A 135 -21.23 -7.12 -3.91
C GLU A 135 -21.02 -6.93 -5.43
N ALA A 136 -20.16 -6.00 -5.83
CA ALA A 136 -19.84 -5.77 -7.24
C ALA A 136 -19.23 -7.02 -7.90
N LEU A 137 -18.40 -7.77 -7.17
CA LEU A 137 -17.76 -8.99 -7.65
C LEU A 137 -18.76 -10.15 -7.79
N PHE A 138 -19.67 -10.32 -6.83
CA PHE A 138 -20.75 -11.31 -6.91
C PHE A 138 -21.78 -10.98 -7.99
N ASN A 139 -22.04 -9.70 -8.25
CA ASN A 139 -22.93 -9.23 -9.30
C ASN A 139 -22.27 -9.20 -10.69
N GLY A 140 -20.99 -9.59 -10.81
CA GLY A 140 -20.28 -9.64 -12.08
C GLY A 140 -20.07 -8.27 -12.73
N GLN A 141 -20.11 -7.17 -11.97
CA GLN A 141 -19.91 -5.80 -12.46
C GLN A 141 -18.43 -5.45 -12.67
N THR A 142 -17.54 -6.42 -12.51
CA THR A 142 -16.09 -6.26 -12.61
C THR A 142 -15.57 -6.69 -13.99
N THR A 143 -14.46 -6.12 -14.43
CA THR A 143 -13.78 -6.42 -15.72
C THR A 143 -13.13 -7.80 -15.79
N MET A 144 -13.57 -8.75 -14.96
CA MET A 144 -13.02 -10.10 -14.94
C MET A 144 -13.45 -10.89 -16.18
N TRP A 145 -12.58 -11.81 -16.62
CA TRP A 145 -12.78 -12.59 -17.85
C TRP A 145 -14.13 -13.30 -17.90
N GLU A 146 -14.80 -13.21 -19.05
CA GLU A 146 -16.02 -13.95 -19.35
C GLU A 146 -15.73 -15.46 -19.24
N GLY A 147 -16.31 -16.10 -18.23
CA GLY A 147 -16.19 -17.55 -18.01
C GLY A 147 -15.61 -17.97 -16.65
N VAL A 148 -15.11 -17.04 -15.82
CA VAL A 148 -14.68 -17.38 -14.47
C VAL A 148 -15.87 -17.30 -13.49
N PRO A 149 -16.17 -18.36 -12.71
CA PRO A 149 -17.23 -18.32 -11.72
C PRO A 149 -17.00 -17.24 -10.65
N ASN A 150 -18.06 -16.55 -10.23
CA ASN A 150 -17.97 -15.43 -9.27
C ASN A 150 -17.30 -15.84 -7.94
N ALA A 151 -17.47 -17.09 -7.50
CA ALA A 151 -16.78 -17.60 -6.30
C ALA A 151 -15.25 -17.66 -6.49
N VAL A 152 -14.77 -18.04 -7.67
CA VAL A 152 -13.34 -18.07 -8.00
C VAL A 152 -12.78 -16.65 -8.08
N ALA A 153 -13.58 -15.71 -8.60
CA ALA A 153 -13.24 -14.29 -8.64
C ALA A 153 -12.93 -13.73 -7.23
N VAL A 154 -13.78 -14.06 -6.24
CA VAL A 154 -13.60 -13.64 -4.84
C VAL A 154 -12.35 -14.25 -4.22
N ILE A 155 -12.09 -15.53 -4.46
CA ILE A 155 -10.89 -16.20 -3.95
C ILE A 155 -9.63 -15.55 -4.54
N LEU A 156 -9.61 -15.30 -5.85
CA LEU A 156 -8.52 -14.63 -6.54
C LEU A 156 -8.32 -13.20 -6.03
N PHE A 157 -9.40 -12.46 -5.78
CA PHE A 157 -9.34 -11.12 -5.20
C PHE A 157 -8.59 -11.13 -3.86
N PHE A 158 -8.99 -11.99 -2.91
CA PHE A 158 -8.31 -12.07 -1.61
C PHE A 158 -6.86 -12.54 -1.73
N LEU A 159 -6.58 -13.50 -2.61
CA LEU A 159 -5.23 -14.01 -2.83
C LEU A 159 -4.31 -12.91 -3.39
N LEU A 160 -4.74 -12.24 -4.46
CA LEU A 160 -3.96 -11.18 -5.10
C LEU A 160 -3.80 -9.96 -4.16
N MET A 161 -4.85 -9.56 -3.45
CA MET A 161 -4.77 -8.49 -2.45
C MET A 161 -3.78 -8.83 -1.33
N SER A 162 -3.75 -10.09 -0.88
CA SER A 162 -2.80 -10.54 0.15
C SER A 162 -1.36 -10.49 -0.38
N VAL A 163 -1.12 -10.93 -1.61
CA VAL A 163 0.21 -10.87 -2.25
C VAL A 163 0.67 -9.43 -2.41
N VAL A 164 -0.17 -8.54 -2.93
CA VAL A 164 0.18 -7.11 -3.10
C VAL A 164 0.44 -6.46 -1.75
N GLY A 165 -0.41 -6.70 -0.74
CA GLY A 165 -0.20 -6.19 0.61
C GLY A 165 1.10 -6.67 1.23
N LEU A 166 1.47 -7.93 1.01
CA LEU A 166 2.75 -8.48 1.47
C LEU A 166 3.94 -7.82 0.74
N LEU A 167 3.85 -7.62 -0.58
CA LEU A 167 4.90 -7.00 -1.38
C LEU A 167 5.17 -5.54 -0.95
N GLU A 168 4.11 -4.75 -0.75
CA GLU A 168 4.21 -3.36 -0.27
C GLU A 168 4.76 -3.31 1.16
N GLY A 169 4.25 -4.14 2.08
CA GLY A 169 4.73 -4.20 3.46
C GLY A 169 6.20 -4.64 3.55
N MET A 170 6.63 -5.53 2.66
CA MET A 170 8.00 -6.02 2.58
C MET A 170 8.99 -4.93 2.13
N GLN A 171 8.61 -4.03 1.24
CA GLN A 171 9.46 -2.91 0.82
C GLN A 171 9.83 -2.00 2.00
N ILE A 172 8.85 -1.66 2.85
CA ILE A 172 9.08 -0.88 4.07
C ILE A 172 9.91 -1.67 5.08
N ALA A 173 9.60 -2.96 5.27
CA ALA A 173 10.35 -3.82 6.18
C ALA A 173 11.82 -3.96 5.78
N PHE A 174 12.11 -4.10 4.47
CA PHE A 174 13.48 -4.13 3.97
C PHE A 174 14.23 -2.84 4.24
N PHE A 175 13.57 -1.69 4.11
CA PHE A 175 14.18 -0.42 4.44
C PHE A 175 14.52 -0.30 5.93
N ALA A 176 13.64 -0.77 6.83
CA ALA A 176 13.93 -0.81 8.26
C ALA A 176 15.07 -1.77 8.60
N VAL A 177 15.12 -2.95 7.97
CA VAL A 177 16.16 -3.96 8.18
C VAL A 177 17.53 -3.51 7.63
N ALA A 178 17.56 -2.65 6.60
CA ALA A 178 18.80 -2.06 6.09
C ALA A 178 19.56 -1.27 7.16
N LYS A 179 18.83 -0.63 8.09
CA LYS A 179 19.38 0.16 9.19
C LYS A 179 19.81 -0.67 10.41
N LEU A 180 19.49 -1.96 10.44
CA LEU A 180 19.84 -2.86 11.56
C LEU A 180 21.19 -3.54 11.34
N GLU A 181 22.01 -3.57 12.39
CA GLU A 181 23.26 -4.33 12.39
C GLU A 181 22.99 -5.83 12.27
N LYS A 182 23.92 -6.61 11.70
CA LYS A 182 23.74 -8.07 11.51
C LYS A 182 23.48 -8.81 12.82
N SER A 183 23.98 -8.30 13.94
CA SER A 183 23.77 -8.83 15.30
C SER A 183 22.35 -8.64 15.83
N GLU A 184 21.61 -7.66 15.31
CA GLU A 184 20.24 -7.32 15.74
C GLU A 184 19.16 -7.95 14.86
N ARG A 185 19.55 -8.62 13.77
CA ARG A 185 18.63 -9.33 12.88
C ARG A 185 18.13 -10.58 13.60
N GLY A 186 16.81 -10.77 13.59
CA GLY A 186 16.16 -11.92 14.26
C GLY A 186 16.61 -13.28 13.70
N SER A 187 16.31 -14.35 14.44
CA SER A 187 16.78 -15.72 14.14
C SER A 187 15.94 -16.51 13.14
N ALA A 188 14.87 -15.91 12.59
CA ALA A 188 13.94 -16.64 11.73
C ALA A 188 14.61 -17.07 10.40
N PRO A 189 14.57 -18.36 10.02
CA PRO A 189 15.36 -18.88 8.90
C PRO A 189 14.94 -18.31 7.54
N PHE A 190 13.64 -18.05 7.33
CA PHE A 190 13.14 -17.45 6.10
C PHE A 190 13.54 -15.97 6.00
N ALA A 191 13.41 -15.21 7.10
CA ALA A 191 13.82 -13.81 7.14
C ALA A 191 15.33 -13.65 6.91
N MET A 192 16.15 -14.52 7.50
CA MET A 192 17.60 -14.49 7.33
C MET A 192 18.03 -14.84 5.91
N ARG A 193 17.40 -15.84 5.26
CA ARG A 193 17.66 -16.15 3.84
C ARG A 193 17.29 -14.98 2.92
N THR A 194 16.15 -14.33 3.17
CA THR A 194 15.74 -13.15 2.40
C THR A 194 16.70 -11.98 2.61
N CYS A 195 17.14 -11.74 3.85
CA CYS A 195 18.16 -10.72 4.13
C CYS A 195 19.50 -11.07 3.46
N GLU A 196 19.93 -12.33 3.53
CA GLU A 196 21.18 -12.78 2.90
C GLU A 196 21.14 -12.57 1.38
N LEU A 197 20.02 -12.85 0.72
CA LEU A 197 19.82 -12.55 -0.69
C LEU A 197 19.83 -11.03 -0.96
N LEU A 198 19.17 -10.24 -0.10
CA LEU A 198 19.08 -8.79 -0.24
C LEU A 198 20.45 -8.11 -0.12
N PHE A 199 21.30 -8.57 0.81
CA PHE A 199 22.64 -8.04 1.05
C PHE A 199 23.74 -8.82 0.33
N ARG A 200 23.40 -9.69 -0.63
CA ARG A 200 24.40 -10.47 -1.38
C ARG A 200 25.12 -9.56 -2.39
N GLY A 201 26.42 -9.35 -2.19
CA GLY A 201 27.28 -8.54 -3.07
C GLY A 201 27.67 -7.19 -2.45
N SER A 202 27.90 -6.16 -3.26
CA SER A 202 28.24 -4.78 -2.83
C SER A 202 27.05 -4.01 -2.23
N GLY A 203 26.00 -4.71 -1.80
CA GLY A 203 24.86 -4.14 -1.08
C GLY A 203 25.33 -3.75 0.31
N HIS A 204 25.98 -2.59 0.42
CA HIS A 204 26.28 -1.99 1.70
C HIS A 204 24.97 -1.91 2.50
N ASN A 205 25.04 -2.27 3.78
CA ASN A 205 24.05 -1.77 4.73
C ASN A 205 24.06 -0.25 4.57
N LEU A 206 22.95 0.31 4.10
CA LEU A 206 22.77 1.76 3.97
C LEU A 206 22.89 2.42 5.34
#